data_AF-A0A1F6BXS9-F1
#
_entry.id   AF-A0A1F6BXS9-F1
#
_cell.length_a   1.000
_cell.length_b   1.000
_cell.length_c   1.000
_cell.angle_alpha   90.00
_cell.angle_beta   90.00
_cell.angle_gamma   90.00
#
_symmetry.space_group_name_H-M   'P 1'
#
loop_
_entity.id
_entity.type
_entity.pdbx_description
1 polymer ?
#
loop_
_entity_poly.entity_id
_entity_poly.type
_entity_poly.pdbx_seq_one_letter_code
_entity_poly.pdbx_strand_id
1 'polypeptide(L)'
;MEKIPADLKKALASAQKAKTIWDGLTPIARRDFISWIESAKQVETRKRRVDSVPSRLISGKRRPCCYALVPMNLYKAIGLSAKAKTTWKALTPDERRNFNDFVNGVKNKDLQSERIAKVIYILASGKKSLVK
;
A
#
# COMPACT_ATOMS: atom_id res chain seq x y z
N MET A 1 5.60 -15.93 0.94
CA MET A 1 4.23 -16.30 1.35
C MET A 1 3.78 -15.31 2.39
N GLU A 2 2.76 -14.51 2.10
CA GLU A 2 2.28 -13.49 3.04
C GLU A 2 1.33 -14.14 4.05
N LYS A 3 1.61 -13.97 5.34
CA LYS A 3 0.84 -14.62 6.41
C LYS A 3 -0.48 -13.87 6.61
N ILE A 4 -1.59 -14.50 6.24
CA ILE A 4 -2.92 -13.94 6.49
C ILE A 4 -3.17 -13.92 8.00
N PRO A 5 -3.52 -12.75 8.60
CA PRO A 5 -3.87 -12.66 10.01
C PRO A 5 -5.04 -13.58 10.39
N ALA A 6 -4.99 -14.18 11.59
CA ALA A 6 -5.98 -15.19 12.01
C ALA A 6 -7.41 -14.62 12.11
N ASP A 7 -7.54 -13.37 12.55
CA ASP A 7 -8.79 -12.60 12.58
C ASP A 7 -9.36 -12.40 11.17
N LEU A 8 -8.51 -12.01 10.21
CA LEU A 8 -8.91 -11.88 8.81
C LEU A 8 -9.32 -13.22 8.18
N LYS A 9 -8.60 -14.30 8.49
CA LYS A 9 -8.93 -15.65 8.02
C LYS A 9 -10.31 -16.09 8.51
N LYS A 10 -10.64 -15.82 9.78
CA LYS A 10 -11.97 -16.09 10.35
C LYS A 10 -13.05 -15.27 9.65
N ALA A 11 -12.85 -13.97 9.47
CA ALA A 11 -13.81 -13.10 8.79
C ALA A 11 -14.10 -13.53 7.35
N LEU A 12 -13.09 -13.97 6.60
CA LEU A 12 -13.26 -14.51 5.25
C LEU A 12 -13.94 -15.88 5.24
N ALA A 13 -13.64 -16.74 6.22
CA ALA A 13 -14.29 -18.06 6.32
C ALA A 13 -15.80 -17.95 6.56
N SER A 14 -16.25 -16.92 7.28
CA SER A 14 -17.67 -16.63 7.49
C SER A 14 -18.39 -16.05 6.25
N ALA A 15 -17.68 -15.73 5.17
CA ALA A 15 -18.24 -15.11 3.97
C ALA A 15 -17.66 -15.75 2.69
N GLN A 16 -18.23 -16.88 2.27
CA GLN A 16 -17.72 -17.70 1.16
C GLN A 16 -17.49 -16.90 -0.14
N LYS A 17 -18.42 -16.01 -0.51
CA LYS A 17 -18.28 -15.14 -1.69
C LYS A 17 -17.08 -14.21 -1.59
N ALA A 18 -16.83 -13.63 -0.41
CA ALA A 18 -15.67 -12.78 -0.18
C ALA A 18 -14.37 -13.59 -0.18
N LYS A 19 -14.38 -14.82 0.34
CA LYS A 19 -13.23 -15.73 0.32
C LYS A 19 -12.80 -16.05 -1.11
N THR A 20 -13.73 -16.42 -2.00
CA THR A 20 -13.42 -16.67 -3.41
C THR A 20 -12.80 -15.43 -4.08
N ILE A 21 -13.34 -14.25 -3.80
CA ILE A 21 -12.78 -12.99 -4.31
C ILE A 21 -11.38 -12.75 -3.76
N TRP A 22 -11.16 -12.97 -2.47
CA TRP A 22 -9.86 -12.83 -1.81
C TRP A 22 -8.81 -13.76 -2.41
N ASP A 23 -9.16 -15.02 -2.65
CA ASP A 23 -8.26 -16.01 -3.23
C ASP A 23 -7.89 -15.67 -4.68
N GLY A 24 -8.80 -15.02 -5.42
CA GLY A 24 -8.55 -14.47 -6.76
C GLY A 24 -7.81 -13.12 -6.78
N LEU A 25 -7.52 -12.50 -5.63
CA LEU A 25 -6.75 -11.26 -5.58
C LEU A 25 -5.28 -11.51 -5.93
N THR A 26 -4.68 -10.53 -6.61
CA THR A 26 -3.24 -10.51 -6.78
C THR A 26 -2.53 -10.50 -5.42
N PRO A 27 -1.31 -11.04 -5.32
CA PRO A 27 -0.54 -10.99 -4.06
C PRO A 27 -0.45 -9.57 -3.48
N ILE A 28 -0.29 -8.56 -4.33
CA ILE A 28 -0.23 -7.14 -3.94
C ILE A 28 -1.56 -6.69 -3.31
N ALA A 29 -2.71 -7.03 -3.93
CA ALA A 29 -4.00 -6.63 -3.38
C ALA A 29 -4.27 -7.28 -2.01
N ARG A 30 -3.83 -8.53 -1.80
CA ARG A 30 -3.88 -9.18 -0.47
C ARG A 30 -2.96 -8.46 0.52
N ARG A 31 -1.75 -8.12 0.10
CA ARG A 31 -0.80 -7.33 0.89
C ARG A 31 -1.37 -6.01 1.36
N ASP A 32 -2.04 -5.29 0.47
CA ASP A 32 -2.63 -3.98 0.78
C ASP A 32 -3.67 -4.09 1.89
N PHE A 33 -4.57 -5.08 1.82
CA PHE A 33 -5.55 -5.31 2.88
C PHE A 33 -4.90 -5.71 4.20
N ILE A 34 -3.88 -6.57 4.16
CA ILE A 34 -3.15 -7.00 5.36
C ILE A 34 -2.43 -5.81 5.99
N SER A 35 -1.64 -5.05 5.24
CA SER A 35 -0.94 -3.86 5.73
C SER A 35 -1.90 -2.80 6.25
N TRP A 36 -3.04 -2.61 5.57
CA TRP A 36 -4.09 -1.71 6.06
C TRP A 36 -4.67 -2.18 7.39
N ILE A 37 -4.92 -3.48 7.58
CA ILE A 37 -5.37 -4.01 8.87
C ILE A 37 -4.28 -3.83 9.94
N GLU A 38 -3.03 -4.13 9.63
CA GLU A 38 -1.89 -4.06 10.56
C GLU A 38 -1.51 -2.64 10.96
N SER A 39 -1.73 -1.64 10.09
CA SER A 39 -1.47 -0.24 10.42
C SER A 39 -2.40 0.34 11.50
N ALA A 40 -3.48 -0.36 11.87
CA ALA A 40 -4.40 0.09 12.92
C ALA A 40 -3.73 -0.06 14.30
N LYS A 41 -3.48 1.07 14.96
CA LYS A 41 -2.90 1.11 16.32
C LYS A 41 -3.89 0.74 17.43
N GLN A 42 -5.18 1.04 17.21
CA GLN A 42 -6.26 0.72 18.14
C GLN A 42 -6.91 -0.60 17.76
N VAL A 43 -7.22 -1.43 18.77
CA VAL A 43 -7.81 -2.77 18.60
C VAL A 43 -9.19 -2.68 17.95
N GLU A 44 -9.99 -1.70 18.36
CA GLU A 44 -11.33 -1.42 17.84
C GLU A 44 -11.26 -1.06 16.35
N THR A 45 -10.29 -0.22 15.98
CA THR A 45 -10.06 0.14 14.57
C THR A 45 -9.62 -1.08 13.77
N ARG A 46 -8.74 -1.92 14.31
CA ARG A 46 -8.31 -3.16 13.64
C ARG A 46 -9.50 -4.08 13.40
N LYS A 47 -10.31 -4.32 14.42
CA LYS A 47 -11.53 -5.15 14.33
C LYS A 47 -12.48 -4.64 13.26
N ARG A 48 -12.80 -3.34 13.28
CA ARG A 48 -13.64 -2.70 12.26
C ARG A 48 -13.08 -2.86 10.85
N ARG A 49 -11.76 -2.78 10.66
CA ARG A 49 -11.12 -2.97 9.36
C ARG A 49 -11.29 -4.41 8.87
N VAL A 50 -10.99 -5.40 9.73
CA VAL A 50 -11.14 -6.84 9.46
C VAL A 50 -12.59 -7.15 9.07
N ASP A 51 -13.55 -6.72 9.89
CA ASP A 51 -14.98 -6.99 9.68
C ASP A 51 -15.51 -6.34 8.39
N SER A 52 -14.88 -5.24 7.95
CA SER A 52 -15.25 -4.56 6.69
C SER A 52 -14.65 -5.20 5.44
N VAL A 53 -13.67 -6.10 5.53
CA VAL A 53 -13.03 -6.69 4.34
C VAL A 53 -14.04 -7.45 3.48
N PRO A 54 -14.87 -8.37 4.02
CA PRO A 54 -15.80 -9.13 3.19
C PRO A 54 -16.76 -8.23 2.38
N SER A 55 -17.36 -7.22 3.01
CA SER A 55 -18.29 -6.31 2.33
C SER A 55 -17.60 -5.44 1.28
N ARG A 56 -16.34 -5.03 1.53
CA ARG A 56 -15.51 -4.33 0.53
C ARG A 56 -15.22 -5.22 -0.68
N LEU A 57 -14.84 -6.47 -0.47
CA LEU A 57 -14.57 -7.40 -1.57
C LEU A 57 -15.81 -7.67 -2.41
N ILE A 58 -16.95 -7.89 -1.75
CA ILE A 58 -18.23 -8.15 -2.40
C ILE A 58 -18.71 -6.93 -3.19
N SER A 59 -18.50 -5.71 -2.69
CA SER A 59 -18.79 -4.45 -3.42
C SER A 59 -17.78 -4.14 -4.54
N GLY A 60 -16.92 -5.08 -4.91
CA GLY A 60 -15.97 -4.92 -6.02
C GLY A 60 -14.68 -4.19 -5.65
N LYS A 61 -14.51 -3.75 -4.39
CA LYS A 61 -13.26 -3.10 -3.97
C LYS A 61 -12.17 -4.15 -3.85
N ARG A 62 -11.16 -4.02 -4.70
CA ARG A 62 -9.96 -4.86 -4.68
C ARG A 62 -8.87 -4.34 -3.75
N ARG A 63 -9.10 -3.18 -3.11
CA ARG A 63 -8.12 -2.42 -2.30
C ARG A 63 -8.82 -1.62 -1.17
N PRO A 64 -8.14 -1.34 -0.05
CA PRO A 64 -8.63 -0.45 1.00
C PRO A 64 -8.65 1.03 0.54
N CYS A 65 -9.66 1.79 0.97
CA CYS A 65 -10.06 3.05 0.33
C CYS A 65 -9.11 4.26 0.52
N CYS A 66 -8.07 4.17 1.37
CA CYS A 66 -7.23 5.33 1.72
C CYS A 66 -5.71 5.08 1.64
N TYR A 67 -5.26 3.97 1.04
CA TYR A 67 -3.84 3.58 1.11
C TYR A 67 -2.92 4.33 0.13
N ALA A 68 -3.47 5.02 -0.87
CA ALA A 68 -2.69 5.70 -1.90
C ALA A 68 -2.33 7.17 -1.59
N LEU A 69 -2.29 7.59 -0.32
CA LEU A 69 -1.85 8.94 0.03
C LEU A 69 -0.33 9.03 -0.12
N VAL A 70 0.12 9.74 -1.16
CA VAL A 70 1.54 10.10 -1.33
C VAL A 70 1.96 10.92 -0.10
N PRO A 71 3.00 10.52 0.64
CA PRO A 71 3.50 11.31 1.77
C PRO A 71 3.82 12.73 1.32
N MET A 72 3.39 13.74 2.07
CA MET A 72 3.52 15.13 1.64
C MET A 72 4.99 15.54 1.42
N ASN A 73 5.91 15.02 2.24
CA ASN A 73 7.36 15.18 2.08
C ASN A 73 7.88 14.54 0.78
N LEU A 74 7.40 13.33 0.43
CA LEU A 74 7.72 12.70 -0.86
C LEU A 74 7.19 13.54 -2.04
N TYR A 75 5.93 13.99 -1.97
CA TYR A 75 5.34 14.83 -3.01
C TYR A 75 6.13 16.13 -3.23
N LYS A 76 6.52 16.80 -2.15
CA LYS A 76 7.37 18.00 -2.21
C LYS A 76 8.73 17.69 -2.85
N ALA A 77 9.41 16.62 -2.41
CA ALA A 77 10.71 16.23 -2.94
C ALA A 77 10.67 15.89 -4.45
N ILE A 78 9.60 15.23 -4.92
CA ILE A 78 9.38 14.97 -6.35
C ILE A 78 9.20 16.29 -7.10
N GLY A 79 8.47 17.24 -6.51
CA GLY A 79 8.26 18.58 -7.08
C GLY A 79 9.56 19.37 -7.31
N LEU A 80 10.60 19.11 -6.53
CA LEU A 80 11.90 19.79 -6.62
C LEU A 80 12.81 19.23 -7.72
N SER A 81 12.52 18.04 -8.28
CA SER A 81 13.32 17.41 -9.33
C SER A 81 12.51 17.24 -10.61
N ALA A 82 12.85 17.99 -11.65
CA ALA A 82 12.17 17.92 -12.95
C ALA A 82 12.20 16.49 -13.55
N LYS A 83 13.36 15.81 -13.48
CA LYS A 83 13.51 14.43 -13.96
C LYS A 83 12.63 13.46 -13.17
N ALA A 84 12.66 13.54 -11.83
CA ALA A 84 11.84 12.67 -11.00
C ALA A 84 10.34 12.92 -11.22
N LYS A 85 9.94 14.19 -11.40
CA LYS A 85 8.55 14.58 -11.68
C LYS A 85 8.05 14.01 -13.00
N THR A 86 8.87 14.02 -14.05
CA THR A 86 8.53 13.41 -15.35
C THR A 86 8.31 11.91 -15.21
N THR A 87 9.25 11.20 -14.59
CA THR A 87 9.11 9.75 -14.34
C THR A 87 7.88 9.45 -13.50
N TRP A 88 7.64 10.21 -12.42
CA TRP A 88 6.49 10.07 -11.53
C TRP A 88 5.14 10.19 -12.26
N LYS A 89 5.02 11.15 -13.18
CA LYS A 89 3.82 11.32 -14.02
C LYS A 89 3.56 10.11 -14.91
N ALA A 90 4.62 9.46 -15.40
CA ALA A 90 4.55 8.28 -16.25
C ALA A 90 4.39 6.94 -15.48
N LEU A 91 4.31 6.99 -14.15
CA LEU A 91 4.03 5.82 -13.33
C LEU A 91 2.54 5.48 -13.31
N THR A 92 2.26 4.19 -13.35
CA THR A 92 0.95 3.61 -13.03
C THR A 92 0.60 3.82 -11.55
N PRO A 93 -0.69 3.72 -11.18
CA PRO A 93 -1.10 3.78 -9.78
C PRO A 93 -0.41 2.75 -8.87
N ASP A 94 -0.08 1.57 -9.39
CA ASP A 94 0.62 0.51 -8.66
C ASP A 94 2.11 0.82 -8.46
N GLU A 95 2.79 1.37 -9.46
CA GLU A 95 4.19 1.79 -9.32
C GLU A 95 4.35 2.94 -8.31
N ARG A 96 3.47 3.96 -8.37
CA ARG A 96 3.46 5.05 -7.37
C ARG A 96 3.26 4.51 -5.95
N ARG A 97 2.45 3.47 -5.81
CA ARG A 97 2.20 2.83 -4.52
C ARG A 97 3.42 2.14 -3.96
N ASN A 98 4.14 1.36 -4.77
CA ASN A 98 5.37 0.71 -4.31
C ASN A 98 6.36 1.71 -3.70
N PHE A 99 6.49 2.89 -4.30
CA PHE A 99 7.30 3.98 -3.73
C PHE A 99 6.72 4.55 -2.43
N ASN A 100 5.40 4.78 -2.37
CA ASN A 100 4.74 5.24 -1.15
C ASN A 100 4.89 4.25 0.01
N ASP A 101 4.71 2.96 -0.24
CA ASP A 101 4.80 1.89 0.76
C ASP A 101 6.23 1.75 1.28
N PHE A 102 7.21 1.89 0.38
CA PHE A 102 8.60 1.94 0.77
C PHE A 102 8.86 3.13 1.70
N VAL A 103 8.39 4.34 1.38
CA VAL A 103 8.59 5.51 2.25
C VAL A 103 7.83 5.40 3.58
N ASN A 104 6.59 4.90 3.57
CA ASN A 104 5.75 4.75 4.76
C ASN A 104 6.09 3.50 5.61
N GLY A 105 6.84 2.55 5.06
CA GLY A 105 7.23 1.32 5.76
C GLY A 105 8.23 1.54 6.91
N VAL A 106 8.65 2.77 7.17
CA VAL A 106 9.46 3.17 8.33
C VAL A 106 8.72 4.17 9.19
N LYS A 107 8.86 4.01 10.51
CA LYS A 107 8.28 4.92 11.51
C LYS A 107 9.23 6.07 11.87
N ASN A 108 10.53 5.88 11.71
CA ASN A 108 11.56 6.86 12.02
C ASN A 108 11.64 7.92 10.90
N LYS A 109 11.70 9.21 11.27
CA LYS A 109 11.73 10.35 10.34
C LYS A 109 13.05 10.45 9.56
N ASP A 110 14.18 10.12 10.16
CA ASP A 110 15.49 10.11 9.52
C ASP A 110 15.53 9.03 8.44
N LEU A 111 15.15 7.80 8.80
CA LEU A 111 15.01 6.70 7.85
C LEU A 111 14.00 7.00 6.74
N GLN A 112 12.91 7.70 7.07
CA GLN A 112 11.93 8.12 6.06
C GLN A 112 12.57 9.11 5.06
N SER A 113 13.38 10.05 5.54
CA SER A 113 14.07 11.04 4.69
C SER A 113 15.10 10.37 3.77
N GLU A 114 15.86 9.39 4.29
CA GLU A 114 16.76 8.58 3.48
C GLU A 114 16.02 7.81 2.38
N ARG A 115 14.86 7.21 2.71
CA ARG A 115 14.03 6.52 1.72
C ARG A 115 13.52 7.48 0.66
N ILE A 116 13.10 8.69 1.02
CA ILE A 116 12.69 9.71 0.05
C ILE A 116 13.84 10.06 -0.88
N ALA A 117 15.04 10.32 -0.35
CA ALA A 117 16.22 10.60 -1.17
C ALA A 117 16.50 9.47 -2.17
N LYS A 118 16.39 8.21 -1.73
CA LYS A 118 16.51 7.03 -2.60
C LYS A 118 15.43 6.99 -3.69
N VAL A 119 14.18 7.30 -3.37
CA VAL A 119 13.09 7.37 -4.36
C VAL A 119 13.37 8.45 -5.40
N ILE A 120 13.80 9.65 -4.99
CA ILE A 120 14.14 10.73 -5.93
C ILE A 120 15.27 10.32 -6.85
N TYR A 121 16.33 9.69 -6.32
CA TYR A 121 17.44 9.18 -7.12
C TYR A 121 16.95 8.20 -8.21
N ILE A 122 16.16 7.19 -7.83
CA ILE A 122 15.62 6.18 -8.75
C ILE A 122 14.78 6.83 -9.84
N LEU A 123 13.86 7.72 -9.46
CA LEU A 123 12.97 8.40 -10.42
C LEU A 123 13.76 9.35 -11.34
N ALA A 124 14.78 10.03 -10.83
CA ALA A 124 15.64 10.91 -11.62
C ALA A 124 16.51 10.14 -12.63
N SER A 125 16.82 8.87 -12.34
CA SER A 125 17.45 7.93 -13.29
C SER A 125 16.48 7.32 -14.31
N GLY A 126 15.20 7.70 -14.30
CA GLY A 126 14.17 7.17 -15.21
C GLY A 126 13.62 5.79 -14.83
N LYS A 127 14.01 5.25 -13.67
CA LYS A 127 13.54 3.94 -13.21
C LYS A 127 12.17 4.04 -12.56
N LYS A 128 11.33 3.03 -12.81
CA LYS A 128 9.95 2.94 -12.30
C LYS A 128 9.75 1.95 -11.15
N SER A 129 10.82 1.28 -10.73
CA SER A 129 10.80 0.24 -9.70
C SER A 129 11.92 0.43 -8.68
N LEU A 130 11.68 -0.05 -7.46
CA LEU A 130 12.67 -0.13 -6.39
C LEU A 130 13.66 -1.29 -6.58
N VAL A 131 13.35 -2.24 -7.48
CA VAL A 131 14.20 -3.38 -7.85
C VAL A 131 15.14 -2.95 -8.97
N LYS A 132 16.37 -3.48 -8.98
CA LYS A 132 17.45 -3.10 -9.90
C LYS A 132 17.07 -3.24 -11.37
#